data_AF-A0A6D2L5I0-F1
#
_entry.id   AF-A0A6D2L5I0-F1
#
_cell.length_a   1.000
_cell.length_b   1.000
_cell.length_c   1.000
_cell.angle_alpha   90.00
_cell.angle_beta   90.00
_cell.angle_gamma   90.00
#
_symmetry.space_group_name_H-M   'P 1'
#
loop_
_entity.id
_entity.type
_entity.pdbx_description
1 polymer ?
#
loop_
_entity_poly.entity_id
_entity_poly.type
_entity_poly.pdbx_seq_one_letter_code
_entity_poly.pdbx_strand_id
1 'polypeptide(L)'
;MSSARIEVEKYDGRGDYLMWKEKLEAHLDILGLSVVFREDGGSKKVSDLEASNEEDKDAEAKLEAFEEKKKRARSTIVLSLADRVLRKVKKEKTAVSMLKALDNLYMSKALPNRIYLKQKLYSFKMSENLSVEGNIDEFLHIIEDLDNMDVQVADED
;
A
#
# COMPACT_ATOMS: atom_id res chain seq x y z
N MET A 1 7.56 -12.03 -27.58
CA MET A 1 8.09 -11.75 -26.23
C MET A 1 6.96 -12.01 -25.24
N SER A 2 6.97 -13.14 -24.55
CA SER A 2 6.00 -13.43 -23.49
C SER A 2 6.15 -12.38 -22.40
N SER A 3 5.24 -11.41 -22.35
CA SER A 3 5.17 -10.48 -21.23
C SER A 3 4.86 -11.32 -19.99
N ALA A 4 5.89 -11.61 -19.19
CA ALA A 4 5.70 -12.22 -17.89
C ALA A 4 4.74 -11.31 -17.13
N ARG A 5 3.52 -11.80 -16.86
CA ARG A 5 2.57 -11.07 -16.03
C ARG A 5 3.15 -11.06 -14.63
N ILE A 6 3.65 -9.91 -14.20
CA ILE A 6 4.06 -9.70 -12.82
C ILE A 6 2.77 -9.72 -12.01
N GLU A 7 2.50 -10.83 -11.33
CA GLU A 7 1.34 -10.96 -10.46
C GLU A 7 1.76 -10.55 -9.05
N VAL A 8 1.18 -9.47 -8.55
CA VAL A 8 1.36 -9.06 -7.15
C VAL A 8 0.63 -10.05 -6.27
N GLU A 9 1.33 -10.59 -5.28
CA GLU A 9 0.75 -11.49 -4.30
C GLU A 9 -0.46 -10.84 -3.61
N LYS A 10 -1.52 -11.62 -3.41
CA LYS A 10 -2.76 -11.11 -2.82
C LYS A 10 -2.57 -10.85 -1.34
N TYR A 11 -2.88 -9.64 -0.89
CA TYR A 11 -2.89 -9.34 0.53
C TYR A 11 -4.14 -9.88 1.20
N ASP A 12 -3.95 -10.73 2.20
CA ASP A 12 -5.01 -11.39 2.96
C ASP A 12 -5.30 -10.71 4.31
N GLY A 13 -4.55 -9.65 4.63
CA GLY A 13 -4.64 -8.92 5.89
C GLY A 13 -3.73 -9.47 6.99
N ARG A 14 -2.82 -10.40 6.67
CA ARG A 14 -1.78 -10.92 7.55
C ARG A 14 -0.39 -10.62 6.95
N GLY A 15 0.62 -10.55 7.80
CA GLY A 15 1.99 -10.27 7.39
C GLY A 15 2.28 -8.78 7.22
N ASP A 16 3.36 -8.50 6.49
CA ASP A 16 3.87 -7.15 6.32
C ASP A 16 3.11 -6.39 5.21
N TYR A 17 2.23 -5.50 5.65
CA TYR A 17 1.47 -4.62 4.76
C TYR A 17 2.36 -3.63 3.99
N LEU A 18 3.46 -3.15 4.61
CA LEU A 18 4.37 -2.19 3.99
C LEU A 18 5.06 -2.85 2.79
N MET A 19 5.57 -4.06 2.97
CA MET A 19 6.22 -4.81 1.90
C MET A 19 5.25 -5.21 0.78
N TRP A 20 4.00 -5.55 1.12
CA TRP A 20 2.97 -5.76 0.10
C TRP A 20 2.66 -4.48 -0.67
N LYS A 21 2.53 -3.35 0.03
CA LYS A 21 2.25 -2.04 -0.59
C LYS A 21 3.37 -1.62 -1.53
N GLU A 22 4.64 -1.78 -1.12
CA GLU A 22 5.81 -1.47 -1.95
C GLU A 22 5.77 -2.28 -3.27
N LYS A 23 5.47 -3.59 -3.20
CA LYS A 23 5.30 -4.44 -4.38
C LYS A 23 4.14 -3.98 -5.27
N LEU A 24 3.03 -3.55 -4.67
CA LEU A 24 1.88 -3.02 -5.38
C LEU A 24 2.20 -1.70 -6.10
N GLU A 25 2.91 -0.78 -5.44
CA GLU A 25 3.33 0.50 -6.01
C GLU A 25 4.28 0.30 -7.19
N ALA A 26 5.29 -0.57 -7.03
CA ALA A 26 6.18 -0.96 -8.13
C ALA A 26 5.41 -1.55 -9.33
N HIS A 27 4.39 -2.38 -9.08
CA HIS A 27 3.54 -2.90 -10.15
C HIS A 27 2.71 -1.80 -10.84
N LEU A 28 2.17 -0.85 -10.07
CA LEU A 28 1.44 0.29 -10.61
C LEU A 28 2.36 1.19 -11.45
N ASP A 29 3.62 1.36 -11.07
CA ASP A 29 4.63 2.08 -11.85
C ASP A 29 4.93 1.39 -13.18
N ILE A 30 5.15 0.07 -13.17
CA ILE A 30 5.37 -0.73 -14.38
C ILE A 30 4.17 -0.62 -15.34
N LEU A 31 2.95 -0.52 -14.80
CA LEU A 31 1.74 -0.33 -15.59
C LEU A 31 1.50 1.14 -16.02
N GLY A 32 2.33 2.09 -15.60
CA GLY A 32 2.17 3.52 -15.87
C GLY A 32 0.95 4.15 -15.19
N LEU A 33 0.52 3.57 -14.07
CA LEU A 33 -0.68 3.95 -13.32
C LEU A 33 -0.40 4.82 -12.09
N SER A 34 0.87 5.01 -11.70
CA SER A 34 1.25 5.82 -10.54
C SER A 34 0.82 7.28 -10.64
N VAL A 35 0.60 7.79 -11.85
CA VAL A 35 0.03 9.12 -12.11
C VAL A 35 -1.33 9.35 -11.44
N VAL A 36 -2.09 8.28 -11.14
CA VAL A 36 -3.40 8.36 -10.48
C VAL A 36 -3.28 8.77 -9.01
N PHE A 37 -2.12 8.54 -8.38
CA PHE A 37 -1.91 8.78 -6.95
C PHE A 37 -1.21 10.12 -6.65
N ARG A 38 -0.83 10.88 -7.69
CA ARG A 38 -0.27 12.23 -7.50
C ARG A 38 -1.39 13.18 -7.09
N GLU A 39 -1.28 13.76 -5.89
CA GLU A 39 -2.29 14.68 -5.31
C GLU A 39 -2.63 15.88 -6.22
N ASP A 40 -1.72 16.28 -7.11
CA ASP A 40 -1.88 17.43 -8.03
C ASP A 40 -2.67 17.10 -9.31
N GLY A 41 -2.96 15.81 -9.59
CA GLY A 41 -3.59 15.38 -10.85
C GLY A 41 -5.13 15.32 -10.83
N GLY A 42 -5.76 15.61 -9.70
CA GLY A 42 -7.20 15.39 -9.49
C GLY A 42 -8.05 16.65 -9.29
N SER A 43 -7.44 17.80 -8.99
CA SER A 43 -8.20 18.99 -8.59
C SER A 43 -7.78 20.31 -9.26
N LYS A 44 -6.72 20.33 -10.08
CA LYS A 44 -6.37 21.49 -10.90
C LYS A 44 -6.74 21.24 -12.37
N LYS A 45 -7.58 22.15 -12.89
CA LYS A 45 -8.13 22.24 -14.24
C LYS A 45 -9.31 21.31 -14.60
N VAL A 46 -10.43 21.51 -13.90
CA VAL A 46 -11.74 21.53 -14.60
C VAL A 46 -12.24 22.98 -14.76
N SER A 47 -11.66 23.96 -14.05
CA SER A 47 -12.11 25.36 -14.08
C SER A 47 -11.43 26.26 -15.12
N ASP A 48 -10.31 25.85 -15.74
CA ASP A 48 -9.51 26.76 -16.58
C ASP A 48 -9.46 26.34 -18.07
N LEU A 49 -10.32 25.41 -18.49
CA LEU A 49 -10.38 24.91 -19.88
C LEU A 49 -11.51 25.54 -20.71
N GLU A 50 -12.10 26.67 -20.27
CA GLU A 50 -13.11 27.39 -21.05
C GLU A 50 -12.53 28.38 -22.08
N ALA A 51 -11.26 28.26 -22.45
CA ALA A 51 -10.66 29.16 -23.44
C ALA A 51 -9.65 28.45 -24.34
N SER A 52 -10.14 27.79 -25.41
CA SER A 52 -9.94 28.21 -26.80
C SER A 52 -9.93 27.03 -27.80
N ASN A 53 -10.61 27.28 -28.91
CA ASN A 53 -10.90 26.39 -30.04
C ASN A 53 -9.68 25.64 -30.61
N GLU A 54 -9.96 24.41 -31.06
CA GLU A 54 -9.11 23.45 -31.82
C GLU A 54 -8.20 22.50 -31.01
N GLU A 55 -7.93 22.76 -29.72
CA GLU A 55 -7.24 21.82 -28.82
C GLU A 55 -8.18 20.83 -28.10
N ASP A 56 -9.49 20.98 -28.28
CA ASP A 56 -10.53 20.30 -27.49
C ASP A 56 -10.58 18.77 -27.69
N LYS A 57 -10.31 18.26 -28.89
CA LYS A 57 -10.30 16.80 -29.14
C LYS A 57 -9.13 16.10 -28.45
N ASP A 58 -7.97 16.74 -28.38
CA ASP A 58 -6.79 16.18 -27.72
C ASP A 58 -6.92 16.28 -26.20
N ALA A 59 -7.58 17.33 -25.70
CA ALA A 59 -7.94 17.46 -24.28
C ALA A 59 -8.97 16.41 -23.85
N GLU A 60 -10.01 16.17 -24.64
CA GLU A 60 -11.04 15.17 -24.36
C GLU A 60 -10.46 13.75 -24.40
N ALA A 61 -9.63 13.43 -25.41
CA ALA A 61 -8.91 12.16 -25.48
C ALA A 61 -7.94 11.94 -24.29
N LYS A 62 -7.26 12.98 -23.83
CA LYS A 62 -6.39 12.92 -22.64
C LYS A 62 -7.19 12.70 -21.36
N LEU A 63 -8.37 13.31 -21.24
CA LEU A 63 -9.26 13.12 -20.09
C LEU A 63 -9.81 11.69 -20.04
N GLU A 64 -10.27 11.16 -21.18
CA GLU A 64 -10.73 9.77 -21.30
C GLU A 64 -9.61 8.78 -20.95
N ALA A 65 -8.41 8.98 -21.49
CA ALA A 65 -7.25 8.16 -21.19
C ALA A 65 -6.88 8.21 -19.69
N PHE A 66 -7.04 9.36 -19.04
CA PHE A 66 -6.78 9.48 -17.60
C PHE A 66 -7.86 8.77 -16.76
N GLU A 67 -9.13 8.87 -17.15
CA GLU A 67 -10.22 8.11 -16.52
C GLU A 67 -10.05 6.59 -16.69
N GLU A 68 -9.56 6.14 -17.84
CA GLU A 68 -9.20 4.73 -18.04
C GLU A 68 -8.08 4.31 -17.09
N LYS A 69 -7.03 5.13 -16.92
CA LYS A 69 -5.95 4.86 -15.95
C LYS A 69 -6.49 4.77 -14.52
N LYS A 70 -7.42 5.64 -14.11
CA LYS A 70 -8.07 5.56 -12.78
C LYS A 70 -8.81 4.23 -12.60
N LYS A 71 -9.57 3.79 -13.60
CA LYS A 71 -10.28 2.50 -13.57
C LYS A 71 -9.31 1.32 -13.49
N ARG A 72 -8.23 1.34 -14.28
CA ARG A 72 -7.20 0.29 -14.29
C ARG A 72 -6.42 0.23 -12.98
N ALA A 73 -6.07 1.37 -12.38
CA ALA A 73 -5.43 1.42 -11.07
C ALA A 73 -6.33 0.79 -10.00
N ARG A 74 -7.62 1.13 -9.99
CA ARG A 74 -8.59 0.53 -9.07
C ARG A 74 -8.70 -0.99 -9.28
N SER A 75 -8.84 -1.45 -10.52
CA SER A 75 -8.91 -2.89 -10.81
C SER A 75 -7.65 -3.63 -10.38
N THR A 76 -6.47 -3.02 -10.54
CA THR A 76 -5.20 -3.59 -10.10
C THR A 76 -5.17 -3.80 -8.58
N ILE A 77 -5.62 -2.80 -7.82
CA ILE A 77 -5.75 -2.92 -6.35
C ILE A 77 -6.78 -4.01 -5.98
N VAL A 78 -7.92 -4.08 -6.66
CA VAL A 78 -8.93 -5.11 -6.38
C VAL A 78 -8.36 -6.52 -6.60
N LEU A 79 -7.55 -6.71 -7.65
CA LEU A 79 -6.94 -8.00 -7.99
C LEU A 79 -5.79 -8.39 -7.04
N SER A 80 -5.10 -7.42 -6.44
CA SER A 80 -4.02 -7.64 -5.47
C SER A 80 -4.52 -7.87 -4.03
N LEU A 81 -5.84 -7.98 -3.82
CA LEU A 81 -6.44 -8.22 -2.50
C LEU A 81 -7.16 -9.57 -2.45
N ALA A 82 -7.10 -10.23 -1.28
CA ALA A 82 -7.96 -11.37 -0.99
C ALA A 82 -9.38 -10.92 -0.59
N ASP A 83 -10.38 -11.79 -0.78
CA ASP A 83 -11.80 -11.49 -0.54
C ASP A 83 -12.13 -10.97 0.86
N ARG A 84 -11.35 -11.37 1.87
CA ARG A 84 -11.51 -10.91 3.25
C ARG A 84 -11.16 -9.43 3.40
N VAL A 85 -10.07 -8.99 2.77
CA VAL A 85 -9.62 -7.60 2.78
C VAL A 85 -10.49 -6.76 1.85
N LEU A 86 -10.77 -7.27 0.65
CA LEU A 86 -11.61 -6.60 -0.33
C LEU A 86 -13.00 -6.27 0.24
N ARG A 87 -13.61 -7.15 1.04
CA ARG A 87 -14.89 -6.87 1.72
C ARG A 87 -14.86 -5.61 2.60
N LYS A 88 -13.71 -5.23 3.14
CA LYS A 88 -13.55 -4.04 4.00
C LYS A 88 -13.44 -2.76 3.18
N VAL A 89 -12.81 -2.81 2.00
CA VAL A 89 -12.48 -1.62 1.20
C VAL A 89 -13.32 -1.47 -0.07
N LYS A 90 -14.15 -2.46 -0.44
CA LYS A 90 -14.96 -2.44 -1.68
C LYS A 90 -15.95 -1.26 -1.81
N LYS A 91 -16.26 -0.58 -0.70
CA LYS A 91 -17.15 0.61 -0.70
C LYS A 91 -16.48 1.82 -1.35
N GLU A 92 -15.15 1.81 -1.40
CA GLU A 92 -14.35 2.87 -1.98
C GLU A 92 -14.42 2.88 -3.51
N LYS A 93 -14.66 4.07 -4.07
CA LYS A 93 -14.91 4.26 -5.50
C LYS A 93 -13.64 4.57 -6.29
N THR A 94 -12.60 5.10 -5.64
CA THR A 94 -11.35 5.50 -6.32
C THR A 94 -10.18 4.66 -5.84
N ALA A 95 -9.17 4.49 -6.69
CA ALA A 95 -7.93 3.80 -6.34
C ALA A 95 -7.25 4.44 -5.12
N VAL A 96 -7.23 5.78 -5.09
CA VAL A 96 -6.68 6.58 -4.00
C VAL A 96 -7.44 6.34 -2.69
N SER A 97 -8.78 6.35 -2.71
CA SER A 97 -9.55 6.14 -1.49
C SER A 97 -9.47 4.69 -1.00
N MET A 98 -9.33 3.72 -1.92
CA MET A 98 -9.01 2.33 -1.57
C MET A 98 -7.66 2.19 -0.86
N LEU A 99 -6.57 2.75 -1.41
CA LEU A 99 -5.26 2.71 -0.76
C LEU A 99 -5.28 3.42 0.60
N LYS A 100 -5.91 4.60 0.70
CA LYS A 100 -6.04 5.32 1.96
C LYS A 100 -6.82 4.51 3.00
N ALA A 101 -7.89 3.82 2.60
CA ALA A 101 -8.64 2.95 3.49
C ALA A 101 -7.81 1.74 3.96
N LEU A 102 -6.99 1.16 3.07
CA LEU A 102 -6.05 0.09 3.43
C LEU A 102 -4.97 0.60 4.39
N ASP A 103 -4.40 1.78 4.14
CA ASP A 103 -3.42 2.41 5.04
C ASP A 103 -4.05 2.66 6.42
N ASN A 104 -5.27 3.19 6.50
CA ASN A 104 -5.94 3.36 7.78
C ASN A 104 -6.21 2.03 8.51
N LEU A 105 -6.45 0.95 7.78
CA LEU A 105 -6.70 -0.38 8.35
C LEU A 105 -5.43 -1.11 8.79
N TYR A 106 -4.31 -0.87 8.09
CA TYR A 106 -3.12 -1.72 8.16
C TYR A 106 -1.80 -0.96 8.38
N MET A 107 -1.73 0.34 8.08
CA MET A 107 -0.66 1.26 8.53
C MET A 107 -0.99 2.00 9.83
N SER A 108 -2.22 1.89 10.33
CA SER A 108 -2.54 2.37 11.67
C SER A 108 -1.55 1.73 12.66
N LYS A 109 -1.02 2.55 13.59
CA LYS A 109 -0.31 2.16 14.83
C LYS A 109 -1.24 1.33 15.74
N ALA A 110 -1.79 0.25 15.20
CA ALA A 110 -2.92 -0.45 15.76
C ALA A 110 -2.41 -1.20 16.98
N LEU A 111 -2.98 -0.88 18.15
CA LEU A 111 -2.80 -1.59 19.42
C LEU A 111 -2.62 -3.12 19.26
N PRO A 112 -3.33 -3.83 18.37
CA PRO A 112 -3.08 -5.26 18.14
C PRO A 112 -1.69 -5.59 17.58
N ASN A 113 -1.15 -4.80 16.64
CA ASN A 113 0.21 -4.96 16.13
C ASN A 113 1.24 -4.56 17.19
N ARG A 114 0.98 -3.50 17.96
CA ARG A 114 1.83 -3.11 19.10
C ARG A 114 1.85 -4.17 20.19
N ILE A 115 0.70 -4.71 20.57
CA ILE A 115 0.57 -5.78 21.57
C ILE A 115 1.23 -7.05 21.04
N TYR A 116 1.02 -7.39 19.77
CA TYR A 116 1.66 -8.54 19.14
C TYR A 116 3.19 -8.40 19.13
N LEU A 117 3.74 -7.24 18.75
CA LEU A 117 5.17 -6.99 18.74
C LEU A 117 5.77 -6.93 20.15
N LYS A 118 5.09 -6.27 21.11
CA LYS A 118 5.47 -6.33 22.53
C LYS A 118 5.48 -7.75 23.06
N GLN A 119 4.44 -8.54 22.76
CA GLN A 119 4.36 -9.94 23.14
C GLN A 119 5.48 -10.77 22.48
N LYS A 120 5.75 -10.56 21.19
CA LYS A 120 6.86 -11.19 20.46
C LYS A 120 8.21 -10.85 21.08
N LEU A 121 8.42 -9.59 21.48
CA LEU A 121 9.63 -9.15 22.19
C LEU A 121 9.74 -9.82 23.57
N TYR A 122 8.71 -9.74 24.41
CA TYR A 122 8.73 -10.32 25.76
C TYR A 122 8.79 -11.85 25.77
N SER A 123 8.33 -12.50 24.71
CA SER A 123 8.40 -13.96 24.54
C SER A 123 9.58 -14.40 23.68
N PHE A 124 10.42 -13.47 23.20
CA PHE A 124 11.57 -13.80 22.39
C PHE A 124 12.55 -14.67 23.17
N LYS A 125 12.98 -15.75 22.53
CA LYS A 125 14.02 -16.65 23.02
C LYS A 125 14.95 -16.95 21.86
N MET A 126 16.25 -16.94 22.14
CA MET A 126 17.22 -17.38 21.16
C MET A 126 16.91 -18.81 20.75
N SER A 127 16.88 -19.04 19.45
CA SER A 127 16.63 -20.34 18.88
C SER A 127 17.95 -21.09 18.68
N GLU A 128 18.00 -22.35 19.13
CA GLU A 128 19.20 -23.20 19.08
C GLU A 128 19.62 -23.56 17.64
N ASN A 129 18.72 -23.36 16.67
CA ASN A 129 18.98 -23.59 15.25
C ASN A 129 19.60 -22.37 14.53
N LEU A 130 19.71 -21.23 15.20
CA LEU A 130 20.33 -20.01 14.68
C LEU A 130 21.68 -19.76 15.34
N SER A 131 22.59 -19.12 14.61
CA SER A 131 23.81 -18.57 15.22
C SER A 131 23.43 -17.45 16.21
N VAL A 132 24.37 -17.08 17.08
CA VAL A 132 24.18 -15.93 17.97
C VAL A 132 23.88 -14.67 17.17
N GLU A 133 24.58 -14.45 16.05
CA GLU A 133 24.36 -13.32 15.15
C GLU A 133 22.98 -13.36 14.49
N GLY A 134 22.53 -14.52 13.99
CA GLY A 134 21.19 -14.64 13.41
C GLY A 134 20.07 -14.43 14.43
N ASN A 135 20.27 -14.85 15.68
CA ASN A 135 19.34 -14.53 16.77
C ASN A 135 19.35 -13.03 17.12
N ILE A 136 20.50 -12.37 17.05
CA ILE A 136 20.61 -10.92 17.24
C ILE A 136 19.89 -10.19 16.11
N ASP A 137 20.04 -10.62 14.86
CA ASP A 137 19.35 -10.02 13.72
C ASP A 137 17.82 -10.14 13.84
N GLU A 138 17.31 -11.31 14.26
CA GLU A 138 15.88 -11.48 14.52
C GLU A 138 15.38 -10.56 15.65
N PHE A 139 16.18 -10.40 16.70
CA PHE A 139 15.86 -9.50 17.79
C PHE A 139 15.85 -8.04 17.34
N LEU A 140 16.88 -7.60 16.61
CA LEU A 140 16.99 -6.25 16.07
C LEU A 140 15.85 -5.93 15.11
N HIS A 141 15.43 -6.90 14.30
CA HIS A 141 14.28 -6.74 13.42
C HIS A 141 12.98 -6.48 14.21
N ILE A 142 12.77 -7.17 15.35
CA ILE A 142 11.62 -6.91 16.24
C ILE A 142 11.69 -5.49 16.84
N ILE A 143 12.90 -5.01 17.15
CA ILE A 143 13.12 -3.65 17.68
C ILE A 143 12.87 -2.59 16.60
N GLU A 144 13.36 -2.79 15.38
CA GLU A 144 13.09 -1.91 14.24
C GLU A 144 11.60 -1.85 13.91
N ASP A 145 10.90 -2.98 13.94
CA ASP A 145 9.43 -3.05 13.78
C ASP A 145 8.70 -2.24 14.86
N LEU A 146 9.19 -2.25 16.10
CA LEU A 146 8.64 -1.46 17.21
C LEU A 146 8.93 0.03 17.08
N ASP A 147 10.14 0.41 16.66
CA ASP A 147 10.58 1.80 16.47
C ASP A 147 9.86 2.46 15.29
N ASN A 148 9.71 1.73 14.18
CA ASN A 148 8.90 2.13 13.03
C ASN A 148 7.43 2.38 13.40
N MET A 149 6.95 1.81 14.50
CA MET A 149 5.60 2.01 15.04
C MET A 149 5.50 3.14 16.09
N ASP A 150 6.59 3.86 16.39
CA ASP A 150 6.66 4.95 17.38
C ASP A 150 6.16 4.48 18.77
N VAL A 151 6.49 3.23 19.09
CA VAL A 151 6.14 2.60 20.36
C VAL A 151 7.21 2.95 21.37
N GLN A 152 6.94 3.95 22.23
CA GLN A 152 7.71 4.04 23.46
C GLN A 152 7.48 2.76 24.27
N VAL A 153 8.54 1.96 24.38
CA VAL A 153 8.66 0.91 25.38
C VAL A 153 8.99 1.66 26.68
N ALA A 154 7.97 1.93 27.48
CA ALA A 154 8.20 2.40 28.84
C ALA A 154 8.86 1.25 29.62
N ASP A 155 9.87 1.58 30.44
CA ASP A 155 10.64 0.65 31.27
C ASP A 155 9.81 -0.06 32.36
N GLU A 156 8.52 0.29 32.53
CA GLU A 156 7.65 -0.28 33.55
C GLU A 156 6.45 -1.03 32.92
N ASP A 157 6.51 -2.36 33.00
CA ASP A 157 5.38 -3.31 33.20
C ASP A 157 5.93 -4.58 33.89
#